data_AF-A0A960TKC0-F1
#
_entry.id   AF-A0A960TKC0-F1
#
_cell.length_a   1.000
_cell.length_b   1.000
_cell.length_c   1.000
_cell.angle_alpha   90.00
_cell.angle_beta   90.00
_cell.angle_gamma   90.00
#
_symmetry.space_group_name_H-M   'P 1'
#
loop_
_entity.id
_entity.type
_entity.pdbx_description
1 polymer ?
#
loop_
_entity_poly.entity_id
_entity_poly.type
_entity_poly.pdbx_seq_one_letter_code
_entity_poly.pdbx_strand_id
1 'polypeptide(L)'
;MIDYKRIKKECFWDLSFTEKDIEDIINGNEPKHKKFLLEKILINSTKLFYDLKGFDKEELSHFLNHYLVPSFNADYISIRKNLVEVFFFDKPLLIEELKWIT
;
A
#
# COMPACT_ATOMS: atom_id res chain seq x y z
N MET A 1 11.46 11.60 -1.61
CA MET A 1 12.22 10.35 -1.81
C MET A 1 11.62 9.30 -0.90
N ILE A 2 11.50 8.05 -1.36
CA ILE A 2 10.97 6.94 -0.56
C ILE A 2 11.97 6.62 0.56
N ASP A 3 11.46 6.35 1.76
CA ASP A 3 12.27 6.00 2.93
C ASP A 3 12.32 4.48 3.10
N TYR A 4 13.24 3.83 2.36
CA TYR A 4 13.38 2.37 2.37
C TYR A 4 13.75 1.82 3.74
N LYS A 5 14.51 2.58 4.54
CA LYS A 5 14.88 2.21 5.91
C LYS A 5 13.64 2.10 6.79
N ARG A 6 12.70 3.05 6.69
CA ARG A 6 11.43 2.98 7.41
C ARG A 6 10.55 1.85 6.88
N ILE A 7 10.41 1.70 5.56
CA ILE A 7 9.60 0.60 4.99
C ILE A 7 10.13 -0.75 5.49
N LYS A 8 11.45 -0.96 5.47
CA LYS A 8 12.07 -2.16 6.05
C LYS A 8 11.67 -2.36 7.51
N LYS A 9 11.83 -1.32 8.34
CA LYS A 9 11.53 -1.36 9.78
C LYS A 9 10.06 -1.64 10.08
N GLU A 10 9.14 -1.04 9.34
CA GLU A 10 7.70 -1.10 9.62
C GLU A 10 7.02 -2.28 8.92
N CYS A 11 7.37 -2.55 7.67
CA CYS A 11 6.64 -3.48 6.81
C CYS A 11 7.30 -4.87 6.71
N PHE A 12 8.58 -4.99 7.08
CA PHE A 12 9.37 -6.22 6.96
C PHE A 12 10.11 -6.56 8.27
N TRP A 13 9.57 -6.17 9.42
CA TRP A 13 10.17 -6.42 10.73
C TRP A 13 10.38 -7.92 11.05
N ASP A 14 9.61 -8.78 10.39
CA ASP A 14 9.58 -10.23 10.54
C ASP A 14 10.35 -10.99 9.44
N LEU A 15 10.92 -10.29 8.45
CA LEU A 15 11.50 -10.89 7.25
C LEU A 15 12.94 -10.41 7.00
N SER A 16 13.75 -11.27 6.40
CA SER A 16 15.13 -10.93 6.01
C SER A 16 15.15 -10.13 4.70
N PHE A 17 14.82 -8.84 4.79
CA PHE A 17 14.90 -7.88 3.67
C PHE A 17 15.95 -6.79 3.94
N THR A 18 16.63 -6.37 2.88
CA THR A 18 17.48 -5.18 2.86
C THR A 18 16.73 -3.99 2.24
N GLU A 19 17.26 -2.79 2.44
CA GLU A 19 16.72 -1.58 1.80
C GLU A 19 16.85 -1.67 0.27
N LYS A 20 17.92 -2.33 -0.21
CA LYS A 20 18.16 -2.57 -1.64
C LYS A 20 17.12 -3.50 -2.24
N ASP A 21 16.73 -4.57 -1.54
CA ASP A 21 15.68 -5.48 -2.01
C ASP A 21 14.36 -4.74 -2.24
N ILE A 22 14.00 -3.84 -1.32
CA ILE A 22 12.76 -3.04 -1.43
C ILE A 22 12.86 -2.09 -2.63
N GLU A 23 13.99 -1.40 -2.79
CA GLU A 23 14.24 -0.54 -3.94
C GLU A 23 14.17 -1.31 -5.27
N ASP A 24 14.75 -2.51 -5.33
CA ASP A 24 14.74 -3.37 -6.52
C ASP A 24 13.34 -3.86 -6.86
N ILE A 25 12.50 -4.13 -5.85
CA ILE A 25 11.10 -4.47 -6.08
C ILE A 25 10.34 -3.30 -6.69
N ILE A 26 10.49 -2.09 -6.14
CA ILE A 26 9.79 -0.90 -6.65
C ILE A 26 10.18 -0.60 -8.10
N ASN A 27 11.48 -0.65 -8.40
CA ASN A 27 12.01 -0.32 -9.73
C ASN A 27 11.98 -1.50 -10.73
N GLY A 28 11.74 -2.71 -10.25
CA GLY A 28 11.68 -3.91 -11.06
C GLY A 28 10.38 -4.03 -11.86
N ASN A 29 10.24 -5.14 -12.59
CA ASN A 29 9.05 -5.43 -13.41
C ASN A 29 8.31 -6.70 -12.98
N GLU A 30 8.70 -7.33 -11.87
CA GLU A 30 8.09 -8.58 -11.40
C GLU A 30 6.81 -8.31 -10.61
N PRO A 31 5.61 -8.60 -11.17
CA PRO A 31 4.35 -8.17 -10.57
C PRO A 31 4.08 -8.85 -9.22
N LYS A 32 4.56 -10.09 -9.03
CA LYS A 32 4.38 -10.84 -7.78
C LYS A 32 5.07 -10.16 -6.61
N HIS A 33 6.31 -9.69 -6.80
CA HIS A 33 7.06 -9.01 -5.75
C HIS A 33 6.46 -7.65 -5.41
N LYS A 34 6.03 -6.90 -6.43
CA LYS A 34 5.40 -5.61 -6.24
C LYS A 34 4.05 -5.73 -5.53
N LYS A 35 3.24 -6.70 -5.91
CA LYS A 35 2.01 -7.04 -5.19
C LYS A 35 2.33 -7.31 -3.71
N PHE A 36 3.29 -8.19 -3.42
CA PHE A 36 3.67 -8.49 -2.04
C PHE A 36 4.12 -7.25 -1.24
N LEU A 37 4.94 -6.39 -1.84
CA LEU A 37 5.36 -5.13 -1.21
C LEU A 37 4.16 -4.21 -0.93
N LEU A 38 3.25 -4.05 -1.89
CA LEU A 38 2.02 -3.27 -1.73
C LEU A 38 1.18 -3.79 -0.57
N GLU A 39 1.01 -5.11 -0.44
CA GLU A 39 0.26 -5.72 0.66
C GLU A 39 0.91 -5.40 2.01
N LYS A 40 2.23 -5.55 2.12
CA LYS A 40 2.97 -5.21 3.35
C LYS A 40 2.86 -3.72 3.70
N ILE A 41 2.92 -2.81 2.71
CA ILE A 41 2.73 -1.36 2.90
C ILE A 41 1.30 -1.04 3.33
N LEU A 42 0.29 -1.63 2.67
CA LEU A 42 -1.12 -1.46 3.01
C LEU A 42 -1.38 -1.86 4.45
N ILE A 43 -0.78 -2.94 4.94
CA ILE A 43 -1.03 -3.44 6.29
C ILE A 43 -0.26 -2.62 7.33
N ASN A 44 1.01 -2.30 7.08
CA ASN A 44 1.91 -1.88 8.16
C ASN A 44 2.44 -0.44 8.07
N SER A 45 2.47 0.19 6.89
CA SER A 45 3.15 1.48 6.74
C SER A 45 2.45 2.60 7.51
N THR A 46 3.25 3.43 8.20
CA THR A 46 2.76 4.66 8.85
C THR A 46 2.64 5.85 7.91
N LYS A 47 3.35 5.86 6.77
CA LYS A 47 3.26 6.89 5.71
C LYS A 47 2.74 6.29 4.40
N LEU A 48 1.58 5.64 4.50
CA LEU A 48 0.92 4.88 3.43
C LEU A 48 0.99 5.54 2.05
N PHE A 49 0.49 6.77 1.91
CA PHE A 49 0.44 7.45 0.61
C PHE A 49 1.81 7.80 0.05
N TYR A 50 2.79 8.10 0.92
CA TYR A 50 4.14 8.41 0.46
C TYR A 50 4.87 7.18 -0.07
N ASP A 51 4.64 6.02 0.54
CA ASP A 51 5.27 4.77 0.09
C ASP A 51 4.63 4.24 -1.18
N LEU A 52 3.31 4.36 -1.31
CA LEU A 52 2.60 3.93 -2.51
C LEU A 52 2.86 4.82 -3.74
N LYS A 53 3.35 6.05 -3.56
CA LYS A 53 3.81 6.90 -4.69
C LYS A 53 4.98 6.31 -5.47
N GLY A 54 5.66 5.29 -4.94
CA GLY A 54 6.72 4.59 -5.67
C GLY A 54 6.21 3.68 -6.79
N PHE A 55 4.93 3.29 -6.76
CA PHE A 55 4.33 2.43 -7.77
C PHE A 55 3.86 3.27 -8.96
N ASP A 56 3.91 2.67 -10.14
CA ASP A 56 3.22 3.21 -11.29
C ASP A 56 1.70 3.26 -11.03
N LYS A 57 1.02 4.29 -11.56
CA LYS A 57 -0.40 4.53 -11.27
C LYS A 57 -1.30 3.41 -11.82
N GLU A 58 -1.02 2.90 -13.02
CA GLU A 58 -1.80 1.83 -13.63
C GLU A 58 -1.58 0.51 -12.87
N GLU A 59 -0.33 0.24 -12.51
CA GLU A 59 0.05 -0.93 -11.72
C GLU A 59 -0.59 -0.93 -10.33
N LEU A 60 -0.55 0.21 -9.63
CA LEU A 60 -1.20 0.40 -8.34
C LEU A 60 -2.72 0.17 -8.44
N SER A 61 -3.36 0.68 -9.50
CA SER A 61 -4.79 0.45 -9.76
C SER A 61 -5.09 -1.04 -9.93
N HIS A 62 -4.28 -1.72 -10.76
CA HIS A 62 -4.41 -3.15 -11.01
C HIS A 62 -4.32 -3.96 -9.71
N PHE A 63 -3.33 -3.69 -8.88
CA PHE A 63 -3.17 -4.41 -7.61
C PHE A 63 -4.31 -4.15 -6.63
N LEU A 64 -4.77 -2.92 -6.48
CA LEU A 64 -5.87 -2.59 -5.55
C LEU A 64 -7.18 -3.24 -5.98
N ASN A 65 -7.49 -3.27 -7.27
CA ASN A 65 -8.72 -3.88 -7.78
C ASN A 65 -8.75 -5.41 -7.54
N HIS A 66 -7.57 -6.06 -7.56
CA HIS A 66 -7.45 -7.51 -7.31
C HIS A 66 -7.02 -7.84 -5.88
N TYR A 67 -6.89 -6.85 -5.01
CA TYR A 67 -6.51 -7.06 -3.61
C TYR A 67 -7.70 -7.58 -2.81
N LEU A 68 -7.56 -8.81 -2.32
CA LEU A 68 -8.48 -9.45 -1.40
C LEU A 68 -8.11 -9.04 0.02
N VAL A 69 -9.05 -8.36 0.69
CA VAL A 69 -8.87 -7.97 2.09
C VAL A 69 -8.79 -9.26 2.93
N PRO A 70 -7.72 -9.47 3.72
CA PRO A 70 -7.60 -10.65 4.56
C PRO A 70 -8.61 -10.59 5.72
N SER A 71 -8.94 -11.75 6.28
CA SER A 71 -9.88 -11.84 7.42
C SER A 71 -9.34 -11.18 8.69
N PHE A 72 -8.02 -11.23 8.89
CA PHE A 72 -7.36 -10.57 10.01
C PHE A 72 -7.32 -9.05 9.80
N ASN A 73 -7.80 -8.28 10.77
CA ASN A 73 -7.88 -6.81 10.69
C ASN A 73 -8.60 -6.29 9.43
N ALA A 74 -9.62 -7.02 8.96
CA ALA A 74 -10.32 -6.73 7.71
C ALA A 74 -10.86 -5.29 7.63
N ASP A 75 -11.47 -4.79 8.70
CA ASP A 75 -12.03 -3.43 8.73
C ASP A 75 -10.94 -2.36 8.56
N TYR A 76 -9.85 -2.49 9.33
CA TYR A 76 -8.70 -1.59 9.26
C TYR A 76 -8.08 -1.56 7.86
N ILE A 77 -7.89 -2.73 7.25
CA ILE A 77 -7.30 -2.85 5.92
C ILE A 77 -8.27 -2.34 4.85
N SER A 78 -9.58 -2.58 5.00
CA SER A 78 -10.60 -2.07 4.08
C SER A 78 -10.64 -0.54 4.06
N ILE A 79 -10.59 0.08 5.24
CA ILE A 79 -10.49 1.55 5.38
C ILE A 79 -9.25 2.05 4.64
N ARG A 80 -8.08 1.45 4.90
CA ARG A 80 -6.82 1.87 4.27
C ARG A 80 -6.83 1.69 2.76
N LYS A 81 -7.39 0.58 2.26
CA LYS A 81 -7.60 0.35 0.82
C LYS A 81 -8.46 1.47 0.23
N ASN A 82 -9.63 1.75 0.81
CA ASN A 82 -10.52 2.80 0.30
C ASN A 82 -9.85 4.19 0.33
N LEU A 83 -9.10 4.52 1.38
CA LEU A 83 -8.33 5.76 1.45
C LEU A 83 -7.32 5.90 0.31
N VAL A 84 -6.61 4.82 -0.03
CA VAL A 84 -5.68 4.81 -1.17
C VAL A 84 -6.44 4.96 -2.48
N GLU A 85 -7.56 4.27 -2.63
CA GLU A 85 -8.41 4.36 -3.82
C GLU A 85 -8.98 5.77 -4.04
N VAL A 86 -9.42 6.44 -2.98
CA VAL A 86 -9.87 7.83 -3.00
C VAL A 86 -8.71 8.75 -3.37
N PHE A 87 -7.57 8.62 -2.67
CA PHE A 87 -6.45 9.54 -2.82
C PHE A 87 -5.78 9.48 -4.20
N PHE A 88 -5.63 8.29 -4.79
CA PHE A 88 -4.91 8.13 -6.06
C PHE A 88 -5.82 8.05 -7.29
N PHE A 89 -7.09 7.67 -7.12
CA PHE A 89 -8.00 7.34 -8.22
C PHE A 89 -9.37 8.00 -8.12
N ASP A 90 -9.57 8.92 -7.17
CA ASP A 90 -10.82 9.67 -6.99
C ASP A 90 -12.04 8.76 -6.84
N LYS A 91 -11.84 7.55 -6.30
CA LYS A 91 -12.96 6.64 -5.98
C LYS A 91 -13.80 7.24 -4.83
N PRO A 92 -15.08 6.84 -4.68
CA PRO A 92 -15.90 7.30 -3.56
C PRO A 92 -15.27 6.98 -2.19
N LEU A 93 -15.30 7.96 -1.29
CA LEU A 93 -14.96 7.76 0.12
C LEU A 93 -16.11 7.02 0.80
N LEU A 94 -15.86 5.78 1.21
CA LEU A 94 -16.88 4.91 1.82
C LEU A 94 -16.89 4.99 3.35
N ILE A 95 -15.91 5.67 3.93
CA ILE A 95 -15.72 5.80 5.38
C ILE A 95 -16.55 6.98 5.85
N GLU A 96 -17.69 6.69 6.50
CA GLU A 96 -18.68 7.71 6.89
C GLU A 96 -18.07 8.79 7.79
N GLU A 97 -17.20 8.42 8.73
CA GLU A 97 -16.57 9.32 9.68
C GLU A 97 -15.61 10.33 9.03
N LEU A 98 -15.19 10.06 7.80
CA LEU A 98 -14.28 10.91 7.04
C LEU A 98 -14.99 11.71 5.95
N LYS A 99 -16.29 11.47 5.71
CA LYS A 99 -17.07 12.27 4.77
C LYS A 99 -17.28 13.66 5.34
N TRP A 100 -17.18 14.66 4.47
CA TRP A 100 -17.61 16.00 4.82
C TRP A 100 -19.12 16.00 5.05
N ILE A 101 -19.55 16.42 6.24
CA ILE A 101 -20.94 16.72 6.51
C ILE A 101 -21.31 17.87 5.58
N THR A 102 -22.18 17.58 4.61
CA THR A 102 -22.70 18.56 3.65
C THR A 102 -24.09 18.99 4.04
#